data_AF-A0A7W3N234-F1
#
_entry.id   AF-A0A7W3N234-F1
#
_cell.length_a   1.000
_cell.length_b   1.000
_cell.length_c   1.000
_cell.angle_alpha   90.00
_cell.angle_beta   90.00
_cell.angle_gamma   90.00
#
_symmetry.space_group_name_H-M   'P 1'
#
loop_
_entity.id
_entity.type
_entity.pdbx_description
1 polymer ?
#
loop_
_entity_poly.entity_id
_entity_poly.type
_entity_poly.pdbx_seq_one_letter_code
_entity_poly.pdbx_strand_id
1 'polypeptide(L)'
;MATATARQRPATARAVADGLKLHRRVLRLAGREYTVIGLRPGTAVRFSTNHFHETWHILSDQRGARLLARLMWGLSYQARPRTLLLVDRPFLVPTPFEADPPDPFVIVPGWHTALDGRAARALAARLPLRSAPDGTVRWRTHGLDAARADERPFWERYPDHRVPDRGQVTRLPGGLIAFVPRSPDELRYWAESVDSLRVTGTFDMDYRYIGPWDHGHSGEVQIFRTFHRDVGIARRARADVLARPHAPADPTGLRVRIWRQCGAIKRGRNMKIANCRNLGPRSAEQLALVGIDTLDDLAARGAVQAYLDLRDAGVPGLTRTMLWAMEGAITGTDWRALPPGRRQELLSELERAERDPRRR
;
A
#
# COMPACT_ATOMS: atom_id res chain seq x y z
N MET A 1 14.92 0.05 33.12
CA MET A 1 13.81 -0.89 32.87
C MET A 1 13.24 -0.62 31.48
N ALA A 2 13.50 -1.51 30.52
CA ALA A 2 13.02 -1.36 29.15
C ALA A 2 11.52 -1.62 29.09
N THR A 3 10.73 -0.60 28.74
CA THR A 3 9.30 -0.72 28.50
C THR A 3 9.06 -1.58 27.27
N ALA A 4 8.58 -2.80 27.49
CA ALA A 4 8.14 -3.70 26.44
C ALA A 4 7.07 -3.00 25.60
N THR A 5 7.37 -2.79 24.32
CA THR A 5 6.42 -2.30 23.33
C THR A 5 5.29 -3.32 23.20
N ALA A 6 4.12 -3.00 23.77
CA ALA A 6 2.94 -3.86 23.72
C ALA A 6 2.56 -4.14 22.25
N ARG A 7 2.91 -5.34 21.77
CA ARG A 7 2.68 -5.79 20.40
C ARG A 7 1.18 -6.06 20.24
N GLN A 8 0.54 -5.34 19.32
CA GLN A 8 -0.90 -5.45 19.09
C GLN A 8 -1.30 -6.87 18.65
N ARG A 9 -2.39 -7.43 19.20
CA ARG A 9 -2.90 -8.75 18.80
C ARG A 9 -3.20 -8.76 17.28
N PRO A 10 -2.78 -9.79 16.52
CA PRO A 10 -2.84 -9.82 15.05
C PRO A 10 -4.22 -9.50 14.44
N ALA A 11 -5.30 -9.99 15.05
CA ALA A 11 -6.67 -9.74 14.58
C ALA A 11 -7.05 -8.25 14.63
N THR A 12 -6.67 -7.53 15.70
CA THR A 12 -6.97 -6.10 15.85
C THR A 12 -6.06 -5.20 15.01
N ALA A 13 -4.85 -5.65 14.69
CA ALA A 13 -3.95 -4.97 13.75
C ALA A 13 -4.45 -5.05 12.29
N ARG A 14 -5.34 -6.01 12.01
CA ARG A 14 -5.95 -6.25 10.69
C ARG A 14 -7.28 -5.52 10.48
N ALA A 15 -8.02 -5.23 11.54
CA ALA A 15 -9.35 -4.62 11.43
C ALA A 15 -9.30 -3.13 11.01
N VAL A 16 -9.86 -2.83 9.84
CA VAL A 16 -10.18 -1.46 9.36
C VAL A 16 -11.69 -1.26 9.53
N ALA A 17 -12.13 -1.07 10.77
CA ALA A 17 -13.53 -1.02 11.17
C ALA A 17 -13.80 0.19 12.09
N ASP A 18 -15.07 0.44 12.43
CA ASP A 18 -15.44 1.43 13.45
C ASP A 18 -14.72 1.15 14.78
N GLY A 19 -14.32 2.22 15.46
CA GLY A 19 -13.62 2.14 16.73
C GLY A 19 -12.15 1.76 16.60
N LEU A 20 -11.52 2.02 15.44
CA LEU A 20 -10.08 1.90 15.23
C LEU A 20 -9.32 2.60 16.36
N LYS A 21 -8.29 1.95 16.90
CA LYS A 21 -7.44 2.59 17.92
C LYS A 21 -6.32 3.36 17.25
N LEU A 22 -6.22 4.65 17.55
CA LEU A 22 -5.17 5.56 17.08
C LEU A 22 -4.32 6.05 18.24
N HIS A 23 -3.08 6.44 17.96
CA HIS A 23 -2.22 7.11 18.93
C HIS A 23 -2.54 8.60 18.96
N ARG A 24 -2.65 9.16 20.16
CA ARG A 24 -2.75 10.59 20.41
C ARG A 24 -1.44 11.09 20.98
N ARG A 25 -0.93 12.19 20.44
CA ARG A 25 0.21 12.93 20.98
C ARG A 25 -0.11 14.40 21.12
N VAL A 26 0.44 15.05 22.13
CA VAL A 26 0.41 16.50 22.28
C VAL A 26 1.80 17.03 21.97
N LEU A 27 1.91 17.81 20.90
CA LEU A 27 3.19 18.34 20.43
C LEU A 27 3.17 19.86 20.50
N ARG A 28 4.16 20.47 21.15
CA ARG A 28 4.40 21.92 21.05
C ARG A 28 5.17 22.23 19.77
N LEU A 29 4.52 22.82 18.77
CA LEU A 29 5.06 23.16 17.45
C LEU A 29 5.03 24.67 17.26
N ALA A 30 6.18 25.30 16.99
CA ALA A 30 6.31 26.75 16.86
C ALA A 30 5.61 27.53 18.01
N GLY A 31 5.78 27.07 19.25
CA GLY A 31 5.22 27.71 20.44
C GLY A 31 3.75 27.39 20.76
N ARG A 32 3.04 26.63 19.90
CA ARG A 32 1.63 26.25 20.10
C ARG A 32 1.49 24.75 20.29
N GLU A 33 0.56 24.32 21.13
CA GLU A 33 0.26 22.90 21.29
C GLU A 33 -0.69 22.38 20.22
N TYR A 34 -0.38 21.21 19.67
CA TYR A 34 -1.21 20.49 18.70
C TYR A 34 -1.48 19.09 19.21
N THR A 35 -2.72 18.63 19.02
CA THR A 35 -3.07 17.22 19.18
C THR A 35 -2.82 16.50 17.86
N VAL A 36 -1.82 15.64 17.82
CA VAL A 36 -1.49 14.83 16.63
C VAL A 36 -2.05 13.42 16.82
N ILE A 37 -2.98 13.06 15.95
CA ILE A 37 -3.55 11.73 15.83
C ILE A 37 -2.78 10.97 14.76
N GLY A 38 -2.27 9.79 15.09
CA GLY A 38 -1.49 8.97 14.17
C GLY A 38 -1.80 7.49 14.28
N LEU A 39 -1.37 6.73 13.28
CA LEU A 39 -1.54 5.28 13.24
C LEU A 39 -0.72 4.59 14.34
N ARG A 40 -1.22 3.45 14.80
CA ARG A 40 -0.53 2.61 15.78
C ARG A 40 0.54 1.76 15.11
N PRO A 41 1.71 1.54 15.74
CA PRO A 41 2.64 0.51 15.32
C PRO A 41 1.91 -0.84 15.17
N GLY A 42 2.16 -1.53 14.06
CA GLY A 42 1.49 -2.77 13.73
C GLY A 42 0.20 -2.63 12.91
N THR A 43 -0.33 -1.41 12.70
CA THR A 43 -1.41 -1.19 11.72
C THR A 43 -0.93 -1.67 10.35
N ALA A 44 -1.56 -2.71 9.82
CA ALA A 44 -1.10 -3.39 8.62
C ALA A 44 -1.59 -2.69 7.34
N VAL A 45 -1.08 -1.50 7.09
CA VAL A 45 -1.30 -0.70 5.87
C VAL A 45 0.00 -0.10 5.39
N ARG A 46 0.09 0.23 4.11
CA ARG A 46 1.20 1.00 3.55
C ARG A 46 0.67 2.05 2.57
N PHE A 47 1.23 3.24 2.64
CA PHE A 47 0.98 4.32 1.69
C PHE A 47 2.29 4.69 1.00
N SER A 48 2.21 5.28 -0.18
CA SER A 48 3.29 6.06 -0.77
C SER A 48 2.74 7.43 -1.16
N THR A 49 3.62 8.38 -1.42
CA THR A 49 3.26 9.69 -1.95
C THR A 49 4.21 10.07 -3.07
N ASN A 50 3.74 10.84 -4.03
CA ASN A 50 4.55 11.44 -5.09
C ASN A 50 3.88 12.71 -5.63
N HIS A 51 4.61 13.43 -6.49
CA HIS A 51 4.11 14.55 -7.26
C HIS A 51 4.26 14.25 -8.74
N PHE A 52 3.16 14.30 -9.49
CA PHE A 52 3.15 14.00 -10.92
C PHE A 52 1.99 14.77 -11.58
N HIS A 53 2.19 15.29 -12.80
CA HIS A 53 1.21 16.16 -13.49
C HIS A 53 0.61 17.29 -12.62
N GLU A 54 1.47 17.98 -11.83
CA GLU A 54 1.05 19.05 -10.90
C GLU A 54 0.06 18.60 -9.79
N THR A 55 -0.04 17.29 -9.55
CA THR A 55 -0.93 16.69 -8.56
C THR A 55 -0.13 15.93 -7.49
N TRP A 56 -0.49 16.14 -6.22
CA TRP A 56 0.03 15.35 -5.10
C TRP A 56 -0.80 14.09 -4.87
N HIS A 57 -0.17 12.92 -4.91
CA HIS A 57 -0.89 11.66 -4.75
C HIS A 57 -0.66 11.02 -3.39
N ILE A 58 -1.70 10.38 -2.86
CA ILE A 58 -1.57 9.26 -1.93
C ILE A 58 -1.79 7.97 -2.74
N LEU A 59 -0.81 7.07 -2.70
CA LEU A 59 -0.84 5.78 -3.39
C LEU A 59 -0.99 4.65 -2.38
N SER A 60 -1.88 3.70 -2.62
CA SER A 60 -2.04 2.54 -1.71
C SER A 60 -2.71 1.34 -2.39
N ASP A 61 -3.17 0.38 -1.58
CA ASP A 61 -4.09 -0.67 -1.98
C ASP A 61 -5.53 -0.38 -1.50
N GLN A 62 -6.45 -1.29 -1.83
CA GLN A 62 -7.85 -1.21 -1.42
C GLN A 62 -8.03 -1.02 0.10
N ARG A 63 -7.15 -1.62 0.91
CA ARG A 63 -7.23 -1.57 2.36
C ARG A 63 -6.77 -0.21 2.89
N GLY A 64 -5.73 0.37 2.29
CA GLY A 64 -5.27 1.71 2.61
C GLY A 64 -6.30 2.77 2.28
N ALA A 65 -7.02 2.67 1.14
CA ALA A 65 -8.15 3.56 0.86
C ALA A 65 -9.25 3.46 1.93
N ARG A 66 -9.69 2.25 2.30
CA ARG A 66 -10.70 2.08 3.37
C ARG A 66 -10.25 2.67 4.71
N LEU A 67 -8.96 2.55 5.04
CA LEU A 67 -8.42 3.15 6.26
C LEU A 67 -8.41 4.68 6.14
N LEU A 68 -7.92 5.23 5.03
CA LEU A 68 -7.85 6.66 4.80
C LEU A 68 -9.24 7.31 4.85
N ALA A 69 -10.25 6.67 4.24
CA ALA A 69 -11.64 7.09 4.35
C ALA A 69 -12.13 7.13 5.80
N ARG A 70 -11.85 6.09 6.60
CA ARG A 70 -12.19 6.09 8.04
C ARG A 70 -11.49 7.19 8.82
N LEU A 71 -10.22 7.49 8.48
CA LEU A 71 -9.46 8.57 9.10
C LEU A 71 -10.10 9.93 8.78
N MET A 72 -10.40 10.21 7.51
CA MET A 72 -11.07 11.42 7.04
C MET A 72 -12.46 11.59 7.66
N TRP A 73 -13.30 10.54 7.57
CA TRP A 73 -14.65 10.54 8.12
C TRP A 73 -14.66 10.77 9.62
N GLY A 74 -13.82 10.05 10.39
CA GLY A 74 -13.79 10.29 11.83
C GLY A 74 -13.32 11.71 12.17
N LEU A 75 -12.38 12.27 11.40
CA LEU A 75 -11.86 13.61 11.63
C LEU A 75 -12.94 14.68 11.38
N SER A 76 -13.82 14.49 10.40
CA SER A 76 -14.90 15.46 10.13
C SER A 76 -15.86 15.63 11.31
N TYR A 77 -16.06 14.59 12.12
CA TYR A 77 -16.93 14.66 13.32
C TYR A 77 -16.17 14.97 14.61
N GLN A 78 -14.91 14.56 14.72
CA GLN A 78 -14.16 14.58 15.99
C GLN A 78 -13.07 15.65 16.07
N ALA A 79 -12.87 16.44 15.01
CA ALA A 79 -11.87 17.51 14.98
C ALA A 79 -12.11 18.55 16.09
N ARG A 80 -11.07 18.82 16.88
CA ARG A 80 -10.98 19.96 17.79
C ARG A 80 -9.95 20.97 17.25
N PRO A 81 -9.98 22.25 17.67
CA PRO A 81 -8.94 23.19 17.29
C PRO A 81 -7.54 22.64 17.56
N ARG A 82 -6.64 22.79 16.58
CA ARG A 82 -5.25 22.30 16.62
C ARG A 82 -5.12 20.77 16.63
N THR A 83 -6.10 20.06 16.07
CA THR A 83 -6.00 18.62 15.80
C THR A 83 -5.42 18.39 14.42
N LEU A 84 -4.42 17.51 14.32
CA LEU A 84 -3.81 17.08 13.06
C LEU A 84 -3.95 15.56 12.96
N LEU A 85 -4.20 15.04 11.77
CA LEU A 85 -4.11 13.60 11.49
C LEU A 85 -2.89 13.34 10.63
N LEU A 86 -1.93 12.56 11.13
CA LEU A 86 -0.62 12.37 10.54
C LEU A 86 -0.39 10.90 10.13
N VAL A 87 0.12 10.71 8.92
CA VAL A 87 0.72 9.46 8.47
C VAL A 87 2.20 9.71 8.16
N ASP A 88 3.08 9.13 8.96
CA ASP A 88 4.53 9.33 8.88
C ASP A 88 5.28 8.05 8.45
N ARG A 89 6.62 8.18 8.39
CA ARG A 89 7.53 7.22 7.72
C ARG A 89 7.30 5.73 8.02
N PRO A 90 6.95 5.27 9.24
CA PRO A 90 6.71 3.84 9.50
C PRO A 90 5.58 3.21 8.69
N PHE A 91 4.67 4.03 8.15
CA PHE A 91 3.55 3.58 7.31
C PHE A 91 3.76 3.92 5.83
N LEU A 92 4.90 4.50 5.48
CA LEU A 92 5.22 4.89 4.12
C LEU A 92 6.19 3.90 3.48
N VAL A 93 6.00 3.68 2.18
CA VAL A 93 6.91 2.92 1.31
C VAL A 93 7.32 3.79 0.13
N PRO A 94 8.47 3.51 -0.50
CA PRO A 94 8.86 4.18 -1.74
C PRO A 94 7.79 4.07 -2.82
N THR A 95 7.87 4.97 -3.80
CA THR A 95 6.94 4.99 -4.92
C THR A 95 6.93 3.63 -5.65
N PRO A 96 5.76 3.12 -6.06
CA PRO A 96 5.64 1.83 -6.75
C PRO A 96 6.20 1.84 -8.19
N PHE A 97 6.81 2.95 -8.60
CA PHE A 97 7.22 3.21 -9.98
C PHE A 97 8.76 3.28 -10.11
N GLU A 98 9.41 4.11 -9.29
CA GLU A 98 10.87 4.33 -9.29
C GLU A 98 11.55 4.11 -7.94
N ALA A 99 10.77 3.73 -6.92
CA ALA A 99 11.21 3.62 -5.53
C ALA A 99 11.85 4.91 -5.00
N ASP A 100 11.30 6.06 -5.39
CA ASP A 100 11.66 7.34 -4.79
C ASP A 100 11.10 7.42 -3.36
N PRO A 101 11.79 8.11 -2.44
CA PRO A 101 11.34 8.22 -1.06
C PRO A 101 10.00 8.99 -0.98
N PRO A 102 9.04 8.52 -0.17
CA PRO A 102 7.76 9.19 0.00
C PRO A 102 7.89 10.35 1.00
N ASP A 103 7.10 11.40 0.80
CA ASP A 103 6.89 12.45 1.79
C ASP A 103 5.76 12.06 2.77
N PRO A 104 5.91 12.30 4.08
CA PRO A 104 4.80 12.18 5.03
C PRO A 104 3.66 13.12 4.67
N PHE A 105 2.45 12.75 5.08
CA PHE A 105 1.28 13.58 4.84
C PHE A 105 0.43 13.78 6.09
N VAL A 106 -0.27 14.92 6.10
CA VAL A 106 -1.14 15.36 7.19
C VAL A 106 -2.49 15.79 6.63
N ILE A 107 -3.56 15.44 7.33
CA ILE A 107 -4.89 16.02 7.10
C ILE A 107 -5.11 17.10 8.15
N VAL A 108 -5.31 18.33 7.69
CA VAL A 108 -5.48 19.53 8.52
C VAL A 108 -6.92 20.00 8.40
N PRO A 109 -7.75 19.91 9.46
CA PRO A 109 -9.11 20.44 9.47
C PRO A 109 -9.12 21.97 9.29
N GLY A 110 -9.06 22.44 8.04
CA GLY A 110 -8.82 23.85 7.70
C GLY A 110 -9.92 24.81 8.16
N TRP A 111 -11.10 24.28 8.51
CA TRP A 111 -12.15 25.06 9.17
C TRP A 111 -11.75 25.53 10.57
N HIS A 112 -11.03 24.70 11.34
CA HIS A 112 -10.77 24.94 12.77
C HIS A 112 -9.29 24.87 13.17
N THR A 113 -8.38 24.53 12.25
CA THR A 113 -6.95 24.37 12.50
C THR A 113 -6.12 24.99 11.39
N ALA A 114 -5.23 25.90 11.75
CA ALA A 114 -4.17 26.39 10.88
C ALA A 114 -2.85 25.69 11.21
N LEU A 115 -2.13 25.22 10.20
CA LEU A 115 -0.77 24.68 10.30
C LEU A 115 0.16 25.53 9.44
N ASP A 116 0.74 26.58 10.02
CA ASP A 116 1.66 27.46 9.30
C ASP A 116 3.02 26.78 8.99
N GLY A 117 3.82 27.43 8.14
CA GLY A 117 5.12 26.90 7.73
C GLY A 117 6.12 26.68 8.86
N ARG A 118 6.07 27.44 9.97
CA ARG A 118 6.98 27.24 11.12
C ARG A 118 6.57 25.99 11.89
N ALA A 119 5.27 25.84 12.16
CA ALA A 119 4.71 24.67 12.82
C ALA A 119 4.89 23.40 11.96
N ALA A 120 4.75 23.50 10.64
CA ALA A 120 5.01 22.40 9.70
C ALA A 120 6.48 21.93 9.73
N ARG A 121 7.46 22.86 9.66
CA ARG A 121 8.89 22.49 9.82
C ARG A 121 9.16 21.85 11.17
N ALA A 122 8.59 22.40 12.25
CA ALA A 122 8.75 21.85 13.59
C ALA A 122 8.15 20.44 13.72
N LEU A 123 7.04 20.16 13.03
CA LEU A 123 6.46 18.82 12.96
C LEU A 123 7.35 17.87 12.16
N ALA A 124 7.75 18.27 10.95
CA ALA A 124 8.58 17.48 10.05
C ALA A 124 9.92 17.08 10.70
N ALA A 125 10.57 18.00 11.43
CA ALA A 125 11.82 17.74 12.13
C ALA A 125 11.70 16.67 13.23
N ARG A 126 10.49 16.37 13.72
CA ARG A 126 10.25 15.32 14.72
C ARG A 126 9.92 13.96 14.11
N LEU A 127 9.79 13.86 12.78
CA LEU A 127 9.39 12.62 12.12
C LEU A 127 10.58 11.67 11.92
N PRO A 128 10.40 10.35 12.12
CA PRO A 128 9.15 9.70 12.56
C PRO A 128 8.91 9.90 14.06
N LEU A 129 7.64 9.94 14.48
CA LEU A 129 7.27 10.10 15.88
C LEU A 129 7.56 8.82 16.68
N ARG A 130 8.80 8.71 17.18
CA ARG A 130 9.30 7.55 17.93
C ARG A 130 8.90 7.53 19.41
N SER A 131 8.54 8.66 19.97
CA SER A 131 8.12 8.74 21.38
C SER A 131 6.83 7.95 21.63
N ALA A 132 6.70 7.44 22.86
CA ALA A 132 5.46 6.85 23.34
C ALA A 132 4.30 7.85 23.15
N PRO A 133 3.09 7.36 22.79
CA PRO A 133 1.94 8.24 22.67
C PRO A 133 1.46 8.71 24.06
N ASP A 134 0.90 9.91 24.13
CA ASP A 134 0.24 10.45 25.34
C ASP A 134 -1.13 9.81 25.61
N GLY A 135 -1.58 8.94 24.71
CA GLY A 135 -2.81 8.18 24.90
C GLY A 135 -3.31 7.52 23.63
N THR A 136 -4.52 6.96 23.76
CA THR A 136 -5.22 6.28 22.68
C THR A 136 -6.55 6.93 22.43
N VAL A 137 -6.88 7.15 21.16
CA VAL A 137 -8.22 7.55 20.75
C VAL A 137 -8.91 6.35 20.10
N ARG A 138 -10.15 6.09 20.51
CA ARG A 138 -11.04 5.18 19.81
C ARG A 138 -11.74 5.98 18.71
N TRP A 139 -11.25 5.82 17.49
CA TRP A 139 -11.67 6.58 16.33
C TRP A 139 -13.02 6.06 15.83
N ARG A 140 -14.07 6.86 16.05
CA ARG A 140 -15.42 6.52 15.62
C ARG A 140 -15.69 6.98 14.20
N THR A 141 -16.37 6.15 13.43
CA THR A 141 -16.79 6.42 12.05
C THR A 141 -18.26 6.11 11.88
N HIS A 142 -19.09 6.61 12.81
CA HIS A 142 -20.53 6.44 12.77
C HIS A 142 -21.10 6.91 11.44
N GLY A 143 -21.97 6.11 10.84
CA GLY A 143 -22.61 6.42 9.56
C GLY A 143 -21.80 6.08 8.31
N LEU A 144 -20.47 5.91 8.38
CA LEU A 144 -19.67 5.62 7.16
C LEU A 144 -20.06 4.30 6.50
N ASP A 145 -20.26 3.24 7.29
CA ASP A 145 -20.62 1.93 6.75
C ASP A 145 -22.04 1.93 6.15
N ALA A 146 -22.96 2.75 6.69
CA ALA A 146 -24.28 2.98 6.10
C ALA A 146 -24.19 3.83 4.82
N ALA A 147 -23.38 4.89 4.82
CA ALA A 147 -23.14 5.73 3.65
C ALA A 147 -22.50 4.94 2.50
N ARG A 148 -21.63 3.97 2.80
CA ARG A 148 -21.05 3.06 1.81
C ARG A 148 -22.11 2.13 1.18
N ALA A 149 -23.08 1.70 1.98
CA ALA A 149 -24.16 0.81 1.53
C ALA A 149 -25.28 1.57 0.79
N ASP A 150 -25.23 2.90 0.79
CA ASP A 150 -26.20 3.74 0.10
C ASP A 150 -25.89 3.77 -1.41
N GLU A 151 -26.72 3.09 -2.19
CA GLU A 151 -26.58 2.99 -3.65
C GLU A 151 -27.14 4.21 -4.39
N ARG A 152 -27.71 5.19 -3.68
CA ARG A 152 -28.25 6.38 -4.33
C ARG A 152 -27.14 7.14 -5.10
N PRO A 153 -27.44 7.62 -6.32
CA PRO A 153 -26.52 8.45 -7.07
C PRO A 153 -26.09 9.69 -6.30
N PHE A 154 -24.91 10.21 -6.62
CA PHE A 154 -24.32 11.38 -5.94
C PHE A 154 -25.28 12.57 -5.89
N TRP A 155 -25.98 12.88 -6.99
CA TRP A 155 -26.91 14.01 -7.07
C TRP A 155 -28.15 13.87 -6.18
N GLU A 156 -28.57 12.64 -5.85
CA GLU A 156 -29.65 12.40 -4.88
C GLU A 156 -29.17 12.51 -3.42
N ARG A 157 -27.90 12.17 -3.17
CA ARG A 157 -27.28 12.30 -1.84
C ARG A 157 -26.83 13.74 -1.53
N TYR A 158 -26.60 14.55 -2.56
CA TYR A 158 -26.19 15.96 -2.47
C TYR A 158 -27.07 16.86 -3.38
N PRO A 159 -28.35 17.07 -3.02
CA PRO A 159 -29.37 17.68 -3.90
C PRO A 159 -29.06 19.12 -4.33
N ASP A 160 -28.24 19.85 -3.56
CA ASP A 160 -27.85 21.23 -3.91
C ASP A 160 -26.79 21.31 -5.03
N HIS A 161 -26.31 20.16 -5.56
CA HIS A 161 -25.28 20.04 -6.61
C HIS A 161 -23.94 20.75 -6.30
N ARG A 162 -23.78 21.30 -5.10
CA ARG A 162 -22.56 21.93 -4.63
C ARG A 162 -21.69 20.86 -4.00
N VAL A 163 -20.78 20.30 -4.79
CA VAL A 163 -19.66 19.54 -4.24
C VAL A 163 -18.85 20.52 -3.36
N PRO A 164 -18.75 20.29 -2.04
CA PRO A 164 -17.95 21.12 -1.18
C PRO A 164 -16.48 20.75 -1.41
N ASP A 165 -15.90 21.21 -2.52
CA ASP A 165 -14.53 20.89 -2.93
C ASP A 165 -13.75 22.20 -3.11
N ARG A 166 -13.42 22.85 -1.99
CA ARG A 166 -12.73 24.15 -1.90
C ARG A 166 -11.40 24.06 -1.15
N GLY A 167 -11.08 22.87 -0.67
CA GLY A 167 -9.87 22.52 0.02
C GLY A 167 -8.69 22.46 -0.93
N GLN A 168 -7.51 22.31 -0.37
CA GLN A 168 -6.28 22.31 -1.14
C GLN A 168 -5.35 21.21 -0.65
N VAL A 169 -4.62 20.61 -1.58
CA VAL A 169 -3.49 19.76 -1.28
C VAL A 169 -2.22 20.51 -1.66
N THR A 170 -1.30 20.63 -0.71
CA THR A 170 -0.06 21.39 -0.92
C THR A 170 1.09 20.80 -0.14
N ARG A 171 2.32 21.01 -0.60
CA ARG A 171 3.52 20.59 0.12
C ARG A 171 4.01 21.71 1.03
N LEU A 172 3.86 21.51 2.33
CA LEU A 172 4.34 22.43 3.35
C LEU A 172 5.87 22.35 3.53
N PRO A 173 6.51 23.43 4.04
CA PRO A 173 7.93 23.42 4.38
C PRO A 173 8.31 22.24 5.30
N GLY A 174 9.46 21.63 5.02
CA GLY A 174 9.91 20.41 5.71
C GLY A 174 9.48 19.10 5.03
N GLY A 175 8.81 19.18 3.87
CA GLY A 175 8.45 18.01 3.06
C GLY A 175 7.24 17.26 3.60
N LEU A 176 6.22 17.99 4.05
CA LEU A 176 4.97 17.44 4.56
C LEU A 176 3.84 17.79 3.60
N ILE A 177 3.18 16.80 3.01
CA ILE A 177 2.01 17.03 2.15
C ILE A 177 0.79 17.27 3.04
N ALA A 178 0.12 18.41 2.89
CA ALA A 178 -1.04 18.78 3.66
C ALA A 178 -2.31 18.72 2.81
N PHE A 179 -3.26 17.92 3.25
CA PHE A 179 -4.63 17.87 2.76
C PHE A 179 -5.47 18.77 3.66
N VAL A 180 -5.96 19.89 3.12
CA VAL A 180 -6.59 20.97 3.89
C VAL A 180 -8.03 21.19 3.42
N PRO A 181 -9.00 20.37 3.87
CA PRO A 181 -10.43 20.64 3.65
C PRO A 181 -10.88 21.93 4.36
N ARG A 182 -11.87 22.63 3.81
CA ARG A 182 -12.44 23.89 4.31
C ARG A 182 -13.66 23.70 5.20
N SER A 183 -14.30 22.53 5.19
CA SER A 183 -15.43 22.22 6.07
C SER A 183 -15.47 20.75 6.46
N PRO A 184 -16.20 20.41 7.54
CA PRO A 184 -16.50 19.01 7.87
C PRO A 184 -17.18 18.26 6.72
N ASP A 185 -18.06 18.93 5.97
CA ASP A 185 -18.87 18.33 4.91
C ASP A 185 -18.00 17.96 3.71
N GLU A 186 -17.06 18.83 3.36
CA GLU A 186 -16.00 18.54 2.39
C GLU A 186 -15.18 17.32 2.77
N LEU A 187 -14.74 17.22 4.03
CA LEU A 187 -13.95 16.07 4.44
C LEU A 187 -14.76 14.76 4.43
N ARG A 188 -16.08 14.82 4.65
CA ARG A 188 -16.97 13.65 4.47
C ARG A 188 -17.09 13.26 3.00
N TYR A 189 -17.25 14.24 2.12
CA TYR A 189 -17.26 14.01 0.68
C TYR A 189 -15.96 13.35 0.18
N TRP A 190 -14.80 13.85 0.61
CA TRP A 190 -13.50 13.22 0.31
C TRP A 190 -13.42 11.80 0.87
N ALA A 191 -13.90 11.59 2.10
CA ALA A 191 -13.90 10.27 2.73
C ALA A 191 -14.75 9.27 1.94
N GLU A 192 -15.99 9.62 1.56
CA GLU A 192 -16.86 8.76 0.76
C GLU A 192 -16.26 8.48 -0.63
N SER A 193 -15.70 9.52 -1.26
CA SER A 193 -15.05 9.39 -2.57
C SER A 193 -13.92 8.37 -2.50
N VAL A 194 -12.99 8.51 -1.54
CA VAL A 194 -11.90 7.56 -1.31
C VAL A 194 -12.43 6.18 -0.92
N ASP A 195 -13.52 6.12 -0.15
CA ASP A 195 -14.13 4.87 0.27
C ASP A 195 -14.81 4.10 -0.87
N SER A 196 -15.22 4.81 -1.92
CA SER A 196 -15.82 4.26 -3.13
C SER A 196 -14.83 3.57 -4.06
N LEU A 197 -13.52 3.83 -3.90
CA LEU A 197 -12.48 3.27 -4.75
C LEU A 197 -12.55 1.73 -4.80
N ARG A 198 -12.57 1.14 -6.00
CA ARG A 198 -12.60 -0.31 -6.23
C ARG A 198 -11.66 -0.68 -7.37
N VAL A 199 -10.70 -1.55 -7.09
CA VAL A 199 -9.94 -2.20 -8.16
C VAL A 199 -10.74 -3.39 -8.68
N THR A 200 -11.46 -3.21 -9.80
CA THR A 200 -12.30 -4.25 -10.44
C THR A 200 -11.47 -5.08 -11.42
N GLY A 201 -11.94 -6.28 -11.81
CA GLY A 201 -11.21 -7.22 -12.68
C GLY A 201 -10.58 -6.60 -13.93
N THR A 202 -11.26 -5.62 -14.54
CA THR A 202 -10.90 -4.98 -15.81
C THR A 202 -9.75 -3.98 -15.73
N PHE A 203 -9.52 -3.34 -14.58
CA PHE A 203 -8.48 -2.33 -14.41
C PHE A 203 -7.65 -2.61 -13.15
N ASP A 204 -6.33 -2.52 -13.25
CA ASP A 204 -5.42 -2.78 -12.12
C ASP A 204 -5.28 -1.60 -11.14
N MET A 205 -5.99 -0.50 -11.38
CA MET A 205 -6.04 0.68 -10.51
C MET A 205 -7.40 1.37 -10.52
N ASP A 206 -7.64 2.21 -9.52
CA ASP A 206 -8.76 3.15 -9.44
C ASP A 206 -8.29 4.43 -8.70
N TYR A 207 -8.94 5.56 -8.94
CA TYR A 207 -8.51 6.84 -8.40
C TYR A 207 -9.65 7.84 -8.15
N ARG A 208 -9.39 8.80 -7.24
CA ARG A 208 -10.26 9.94 -6.97
C ARG A 208 -9.44 11.20 -6.76
N TYR A 209 -9.82 12.26 -7.45
CA TYR A 209 -9.27 13.58 -7.20
C TYR A 209 -9.76 14.17 -5.88
N ILE A 210 -8.93 15.05 -5.31
CA ILE A 210 -9.14 15.75 -4.05
C ILE A 210 -8.86 17.24 -4.27
N GLY A 211 -9.81 18.08 -3.87
CA GLY A 211 -9.74 19.52 -4.11
C GLY A 211 -10.32 19.91 -5.47
N PRO A 212 -10.70 21.20 -5.63
CA PRO A 212 -11.33 21.70 -6.83
C PRO A 212 -10.46 21.47 -8.05
N TRP A 213 -11.12 21.33 -9.19
CA TRP A 213 -10.44 21.47 -10.47
C TRP A 213 -10.13 22.95 -10.72
N ASP A 214 -8.84 23.27 -10.93
CA ASP A 214 -8.34 24.59 -11.32
C ASP A 214 -7.20 24.39 -12.32
N HIS A 215 -7.57 24.14 -13.58
CA HIS A 215 -6.63 23.70 -14.64
C HIS A 215 -5.86 22.40 -14.30
N GLY A 216 -6.38 21.63 -13.34
CA GLY A 216 -5.78 20.44 -12.76
C GLY A 216 -6.31 20.23 -11.34
N HIS A 217 -6.02 19.08 -10.73
CA HIS A 217 -6.34 18.84 -9.32
C HIS A 217 -5.09 18.94 -8.47
N SER A 218 -5.22 19.58 -7.30
CA SER A 218 -4.09 19.71 -6.37
C SER A 218 -3.71 18.39 -5.69
N GLY A 219 -4.66 17.46 -5.54
CA GLY A 219 -4.37 16.13 -5.02
C GLY A 219 -5.26 15.02 -5.55
N GLU A 220 -4.82 13.79 -5.26
CA GLU A 220 -5.46 12.57 -5.74
C GLU A 220 -5.15 11.39 -4.81
N VAL A 221 -6.08 10.46 -4.69
CA VAL A 221 -5.85 9.16 -4.05
C VAL A 221 -5.97 8.07 -5.11
N GLN A 222 -4.90 7.30 -5.31
CA GLN A 222 -4.85 6.18 -6.24
C GLN A 222 -4.67 4.87 -5.48
N ILE A 223 -5.42 3.85 -5.87
CA ILE A 223 -5.20 2.48 -5.39
C ILE A 223 -4.83 1.54 -6.53
N PHE A 224 -3.95 0.58 -6.22
CA PHE A 224 -3.48 -0.42 -7.18
C PHE A 224 -3.75 -1.82 -6.64
N ARG A 225 -4.20 -2.74 -7.50
CA ARG A 225 -4.36 -4.17 -7.15
C ARG A 225 -3.05 -4.74 -6.64
N THR A 226 -1.96 -4.33 -7.28
CA THR A 226 -0.63 -4.92 -7.09
C THR A 226 0.34 -3.99 -6.39
N PHE A 227 -0.17 -3.02 -5.63
CA PHE A 227 0.62 -1.97 -4.95
C PHE A 227 1.90 -2.49 -4.29
N HIS A 228 1.81 -3.46 -3.38
CA HIS A 228 2.98 -3.99 -2.66
C HIS A 228 3.99 -4.69 -3.58
N ARG A 229 3.47 -5.37 -4.61
CA ARG A 229 4.28 -6.04 -5.63
C ARG A 229 5.05 -5.02 -6.46
N ASP A 230 4.37 -3.95 -6.89
CA ASP A 230 4.98 -2.88 -7.68
C ASP A 230 6.05 -2.13 -6.88
N VAL A 231 5.84 -1.89 -5.58
CA VAL A 231 6.88 -1.37 -4.67
C VAL A 231 8.10 -2.30 -4.61
N GLY A 232 7.89 -3.61 -4.53
CA GLY A 232 8.97 -4.60 -4.55
C GLY A 232 9.76 -4.58 -5.86
N ILE A 233 9.06 -4.52 -7.00
CA ILE A 233 9.66 -4.40 -8.33
C ILE A 233 10.46 -3.11 -8.45
N ALA A 234 9.89 -1.97 -8.04
CA ALA A 234 10.55 -0.67 -8.14
C ALA A 234 11.85 -0.64 -7.32
N ARG A 235 11.85 -1.20 -6.10
CA ARG A 235 13.06 -1.32 -5.28
C ARG A 235 14.14 -2.16 -5.95
N ARG A 236 13.76 -3.34 -6.48
CA ARG A 236 14.69 -4.22 -7.19
C ARG A 236 15.24 -3.54 -8.44
N ALA A 237 14.36 -2.95 -9.26
CA ALA A 237 14.74 -2.24 -10.47
C ALA A 237 15.71 -1.09 -10.16
N ARG A 238 15.46 -0.32 -9.10
CA ARG A 238 16.36 0.74 -8.65
C ARG A 238 17.73 0.19 -8.24
N ALA A 239 17.78 -0.88 -7.46
CA ALA A 239 19.03 -1.52 -7.08
C ALA A 239 19.81 -2.05 -8.30
N ASP A 240 19.13 -2.74 -9.22
CA ASP A 240 19.72 -3.25 -10.46
C ASP A 240 20.31 -2.14 -11.34
N VAL A 241 19.62 -0.99 -11.43
CA VAL A 241 20.08 0.14 -12.24
C VAL A 241 21.28 0.83 -11.60
N LEU A 242 21.26 1.03 -10.27
CA LEU A 242 22.35 1.68 -9.53
C LEU A 242 23.62 0.81 -9.46
N ALA A 243 23.49 -0.51 -9.53
CA ALA A 243 24.63 -1.43 -9.57
C ALA A 243 25.39 -1.43 -10.92
N ARG A 244 24.86 -0.79 -11.97
CA ARG A 244 25.49 -0.77 -13.30
C ARG A 244 26.62 0.27 -13.35
N PRO A 245 27.76 -0.01 -14.02
CA PRO A 245 28.89 0.91 -14.09
C PRO A 245 28.61 2.29 -14.72
N HIS A 246 27.48 2.44 -15.44
CA HIS A 246 27.07 3.68 -16.12
C HIS A 246 25.64 4.09 -15.73
N ALA A 247 25.31 4.00 -14.44
CA ALA A 247 24.05 4.52 -13.92
C ALA A 247 23.99 6.05 -14.11
N PRO A 248 22.91 6.62 -14.68
CA PRO A 248 22.78 8.07 -14.81
C PRO A 248 22.84 8.75 -13.44
N ALA A 249 23.60 9.85 -13.37
CA ALA A 249 23.64 10.70 -12.18
C ALA A 249 22.46 11.67 -12.12
N ASP A 250 21.87 12.00 -13.27
CA ASP A 250 20.74 12.92 -13.34
C ASP A 250 19.43 12.21 -12.92
N PRO A 251 18.56 12.86 -12.11
CA PRO A 251 17.35 12.23 -11.61
C PRO A 251 16.39 11.75 -12.70
N THR A 252 16.26 12.50 -13.80
CA THR A 252 15.34 12.20 -14.90
C THR A 252 15.79 10.94 -15.65
N GLY A 253 17.05 10.89 -16.07
CA GLY A 253 17.65 9.75 -16.75
C GLY A 253 17.65 8.50 -15.87
N LEU A 254 17.90 8.65 -14.56
CA LEU A 254 17.80 7.56 -13.61
C LEU A 254 16.37 6.99 -13.54
N ARG A 255 15.35 7.84 -13.39
CA ARG A 255 13.94 7.42 -13.37
C ARG A 255 13.54 6.66 -14.64
N VAL A 256 13.90 7.17 -15.82
CA VAL A 256 13.62 6.51 -17.10
C VAL A 256 14.21 5.09 -17.15
N ARG A 257 15.44 4.90 -16.67
CA ARG A 257 16.07 3.56 -16.64
C ARG A 257 15.40 2.63 -15.64
N ILE A 258 15.01 3.15 -14.48
CA ILE A 258 14.28 2.36 -13.47
C ILE A 258 12.93 1.92 -14.03
N TRP A 259 12.15 2.81 -14.66
CA TRP A 259 10.88 2.45 -15.29
C TRP A 259 11.03 1.37 -16.35
N ARG A 260 12.05 1.47 -17.22
CA ARG A 260 12.36 0.42 -18.20
C ARG A 260 12.68 -0.92 -17.54
N GLN A 261 13.48 -0.90 -16.47
CA GLN A 261 13.83 -2.09 -15.70
C GLN A 261 12.62 -2.69 -14.97
N CYS A 262 11.74 -1.86 -14.39
CA CYS A 262 10.46 -2.29 -13.83
C CYS A 262 9.62 -3.04 -14.88
N GLY A 263 9.50 -2.46 -16.08
CA GLY A 263 8.79 -3.09 -17.20
C GLY A 263 9.41 -4.43 -17.63
N ALA A 264 10.74 -4.53 -17.65
CA ALA A 264 11.44 -5.77 -17.94
C ALA A 264 11.16 -6.85 -16.88
N ILE A 265 11.23 -6.50 -15.60
CA ILE A 265 10.90 -7.42 -14.49
C ILE A 265 9.44 -7.87 -14.58
N LYS A 266 8.50 -6.94 -14.81
CA LYS A 266 7.07 -7.25 -14.97
C LYS A 266 6.82 -8.21 -16.12
N ARG A 267 7.40 -7.97 -17.30
CA ARG A 267 7.28 -8.87 -18.46
C ARG A 267 7.86 -10.25 -18.17
N GLY A 268 9.01 -10.33 -17.50
CA GLY A 268 9.59 -11.59 -17.08
C GLY A 268 8.70 -12.38 -16.13
N ARG A 269 7.94 -11.70 -15.26
CA ARG A 269 7.03 -12.35 -14.29
C ARG A 269 5.63 -12.67 -14.82
N ASN A 270 5.10 -11.85 -15.74
CA ASN A 270 3.87 -12.17 -16.49
C ASN A 270 4.13 -13.20 -17.61
N MET A 271 5.34 -13.75 -17.68
CA MET A 271 5.67 -14.83 -18.59
C MET A 271 4.75 -16.02 -18.28
N LYS A 272 4.00 -16.47 -19.31
CA LYS A 272 3.21 -17.70 -19.23
C LYS A 272 4.10 -18.85 -18.81
N ILE A 273 3.57 -19.78 -18.01
CA ILE A 273 4.34 -20.94 -17.54
C ILE A 273 4.99 -21.71 -18.69
N ALA A 274 4.31 -21.87 -19.83
CA ALA A 274 4.85 -22.58 -20.99
C ALA A 274 6.10 -21.94 -21.61
N ASN A 275 6.34 -20.65 -21.32
CA ASN A 275 7.52 -19.90 -21.79
C ASN A 275 8.61 -19.83 -20.71
N CYS A 276 8.34 -20.32 -19.50
CA CYS A 276 9.29 -20.27 -18.40
C CYS A 276 10.38 -21.32 -18.57
N ARG A 277 11.61 -20.98 -18.17
CA ARG A 277 12.71 -21.95 -18.12
C ARG A 277 12.30 -23.12 -17.22
N ASN A 278 12.61 -24.34 -17.66
CA ASN A 278 12.29 -25.63 -17.00
C ASN A 278 10.83 -26.08 -17.10
N LEU A 279 9.89 -25.24 -17.55
CA LEU A 279 8.46 -25.58 -17.59
C LEU A 279 7.97 -25.55 -19.04
N GLY A 280 7.56 -26.71 -19.55
CA GLY A 280 7.01 -26.83 -20.91
C GLY A 280 5.48 -26.70 -20.94
N PRO A 281 4.86 -26.81 -22.14
CA PRO A 281 3.41 -26.71 -22.32
C PRO A 281 2.60 -27.63 -21.39
N ARG A 282 3.02 -28.89 -21.23
CA ARG A 282 2.36 -29.85 -20.32
C ARG A 282 2.40 -29.40 -18.85
N SER A 283 3.52 -28.85 -18.40
CA SER A 283 3.62 -28.29 -17.04
C SER A 283 2.70 -27.08 -16.87
N ALA A 284 2.54 -26.27 -17.92
CA ALA A 284 1.62 -25.13 -17.90
C ALA A 284 0.16 -25.56 -17.80
N GLU A 285 -0.26 -26.57 -18.58
CA GLU A 285 -1.60 -27.15 -18.48
C GLU A 285 -1.88 -27.69 -17.07
N GLN A 286 -0.92 -28.41 -16.49
CA GLN A 286 -1.04 -28.93 -15.13
C GLN A 286 -1.18 -27.80 -14.09
N LEU A 287 -0.35 -26.77 -14.18
CA LEU A 287 -0.37 -25.63 -13.26
C LEU A 287 -1.63 -24.77 -13.40
N ALA A 288 -2.18 -24.66 -14.60
CA ALA A 288 -3.45 -23.97 -14.82
C ALA A 288 -4.62 -24.63 -14.07
N LEU A 289 -4.61 -25.96 -13.88
CA LEU A 289 -5.63 -26.69 -13.09
C LEU A 289 -5.73 -26.21 -11.64
N VAL A 290 -4.64 -25.66 -11.11
CA VAL A 290 -4.56 -25.15 -9.73
C VAL A 290 -4.50 -23.62 -9.69
N GLY A 291 -4.88 -22.96 -10.79
CA GLY A 291 -4.96 -21.50 -10.89
C GLY A 291 -3.60 -20.80 -11.00
N ILE A 292 -2.60 -21.47 -11.57
CA ILE A 292 -1.25 -20.93 -11.78
C ILE A 292 -0.98 -20.82 -13.29
N ASP A 293 -1.12 -19.63 -13.85
CA ASP A 293 -0.98 -19.38 -15.30
C ASP A 293 0.33 -18.66 -15.67
N THR A 294 0.92 -17.94 -14.72
CA THR A 294 2.13 -17.12 -14.92
C THR A 294 3.22 -17.44 -13.91
N LEU A 295 4.45 -17.01 -14.22
CA LEU A 295 5.57 -17.10 -13.27
C LEU A 295 5.29 -16.36 -11.96
N ASP A 296 4.51 -15.27 -12.00
CA ASP A 296 4.08 -14.53 -10.82
C ASP A 296 3.13 -15.34 -9.94
N ASP A 297 2.16 -16.06 -10.52
CA ASP A 297 1.24 -16.94 -9.77
C ASP A 297 2.04 -18.06 -9.09
N LEU A 298 3.00 -18.64 -9.82
CA LEU A 298 3.86 -19.70 -9.30
C LEU A 298 4.77 -19.19 -8.17
N ALA A 299 5.36 -18.01 -8.34
CA ALA A 299 6.21 -17.40 -7.31
C ALA A 299 5.42 -16.98 -6.07
N ALA A 300 4.19 -16.47 -6.24
CA ALA A 300 3.31 -16.10 -5.14
C ALA A 300 2.84 -17.33 -4.36
N ARG A 301 2.57 -18.44 -5.05
CA ARG A 301 2.22 -19.71 -4.40
C ARG A 301 3.42 -20.39 -3.75
N GLY A 302 4.58 -20.31 -4.38
CA GLY A 302 5.81 -21.01 -4.01
C GLY A 302 5.85 -22.45 -4.53
N ALA A 303 7.05 -22.93 -4.89
CA ALA A 303 7.21 -24.23 -5.55
C ALA A 303 6.67 -25.41 -4.72
N VAL A 304 6.88 -25.41 -3.40
CA VAL A 304 6.40 -26.48 -2.51
C VAL A 304 4.87 -26.51 -2.44
N GLN A 305 4.23 -25.36 -2.23
CA GLN A 305 2.77 -25.33 -2.13
C GLN A 305 2.11 -25.63 -3.48
N ALA A 306 2.65 -25.10 -4.59
CA ALA A 306 2.16 -25.43 -5.93
C ALA A 306 2.28 -26.93 -6.23
N TYR A 307 3.38 -27.57 -5.81
CA TYR A 307 3.54 -29.02 -5.93
C TYR A 307 2.46 -29.79 -5.16
N LEU A 308 2.17 -29.36 -3.94
CA LEU A 308 1.15 -29.99 -3.13
C LEU A 308 -0.26 -29.80 -3.72
N ASP A 309 -0.57 -28.63 -4.26
CA ASP A 309 -1.87 -28.38 -4.89
C ASP A 309 -2.06 -29.25 -6.13
N LEU A 310 -1.02 -29.42 -6.96
CA LEU A 310 -1.05 -30.33 -8.11
C LEU A 310 -1.30 -31.77 -7.68
N ARG A 311 -0.71 -32.18 -6.56
CA ARG A 311 -0.94 -33.51 -5.98
C ARG A 311 -2.37 -33.65 -5.49
N ASP A 312 -2.88 -32.67 -4.75
CA ASP A 312 -4.24 -32.69 -4.21
C ASP A 312 -5.29 -32.65 -5.34
N ALA A 313 -4.96 -32.02 -6.48
CA ALA A 313 -5.76 -32.05 -7.70
C ALA A 313 -5.65 -33.37 -8.49
N GLY A 314 -4.88 -34.36 -8.00
CA GLY A 314 -4.77 -35.69 -8.61
C GLY A 314 -3.99 -35.72 -9.93
N VAL A 315 -3.07 -34.77 -10.17
CA VAL A 315 -2.33 -34.69 -11.44
C VAL A 315 -1.47 -35.96 -11.64
N PRO A 316 -1.67 -36.71 -12.74
CA PRO A 316 -0.98 -37.98 -12.95
C PRO A 316 0.50 -37.78 -13.30
N GLY A 317 1.36 -38.64 -12.76
CA GLY A 317 2.80 -38.65 -13.04
C GLY A 317 3.60 -37.52 -12.41
N LEU A 318 3.10 -36.92 -11.32
CA LEU A 318 3.78 -35.84 -10.61
C LEU A 318 5.07 -36.34 -9.91
N THR A 319 6.23 -35.86 -10.35
CA THR A 319 7.55 -36.27 -9.81
C THR A 319 8.25 -35.13 -9.08
N ARG A 320 9.26 -35.44 -8.25
CA ARG A 320 10.11 -34.42 -7.58
C ARG A 320 10.84 -33.51 -8.57
N THR A 321 11.02 -33.93 -9.83
CA THR A 321 11.52 -33.08 -10.91
C THR A 321 10.61 -31.88 -11.16
N MET A 322 9.28 -32.02 -11.04
CA MET A 322 8.35 -30.91 -11.17
C MET A 322 8.57 -29.86 -10.06
N LEU A 323 8.81 -30.29 -8.82
CA LEU A 323 9.16 -29.40 -7.71
C LEU A 323 10.44 -28.59 -8.02
N TRP A 324 11.48 -29.25 -8.51
CA TRP A 324 12.73 -28.58 -8.89
C TRP A 324 12.58 -27.70 -10.12
N ALA A 325 11.76 -28.10 -11.10
CA ALA A 325 11.48 -27.31 -12.29
C ALA A 325 10.75 -26.01 -11.93
N MET A 326 9.77 -26.08 -11.01
CA MET A 326 9.08 -24.90 -10.49
C MET A 326 10.03 -23.98 -9.72
N GLU A 327 10.88 -24.52 -8.83
CA GLU A 327 11.90 -23.71 -8.15
C GLU A 327 12.86 -23.06 -9.17
N GLY A 328 13.37 -23.84 -10.13
CA GLY A 328 14.28 -23.34 -11.14
C GLY A 328 13.63 -22.25 -12.01
N ALA A 329 12.34 -22.36 -12.31
CA ALA A 329 11.59 -21.31 -13.00
C ALA A 329 11.51 -20.04 -12.14
N ILE A 330 11.18 -20.15 -10.85
CA ILE A 330 11.10 -19.03 -9.90
C ILE A 330 12.48 -18.35 -9.75
N THR A 331 13.56 -19.11 -9.67
CA THR A 331 14.92 -18.59 -9.47
C THR A 331 15.66 -18.26 -10.76
N GLY A 332 15.08 -18.55 -11.93
CA GLY A 332 15.73 -18.39 -13.23
C GLY A 332 16.94 -19.32 -13.45
N THR A 333 17.03 -20.42 -12.68
CA THR A 333 18.15 -21.38 -12.73
C THR A 333 17.72 -22.63 -13.51
N ASP A 334 18.61 -23.26 -14.29
CA ASP A 334 18.32 -24.60 -14.82
C ASP A 334 18.09 -25.54 -13.63
N TRP A 335 16.97 -26.27 -13.63
CA TRP A 335 16.62 -27.15 -12.51
C TRP A 335 17.71 -28.18 -12.21
N ARG A 336 18.50 -28.58 -13.21
CA ARG A 336 19.66 -29.50 -13.06
C ARG A 336 20.82 -28.87 -12.29
N ALA A 337 20.95 -27.55 -12.35
CA ALA A 337 22.00 -26.77 -11.70
C ALA A 337 21.60 -26.22 -10.32
N LEU A 338 20.39 -26.53 -9.82
CA LEU A 338 19.99 -26.15 -8.46
C LEU A 338 20.97 -26.76 -7.42
N PRO A 339 21.50 -25.95 -6.48
CA PRO A 339 22.43 -26.43 -5.47
C PRO A 339 21.85 -27.61 -4.67
N PRO A 340 22.65 -28.64 -4.33
CA PRO A 340 22.16 -29.79 -3.56
C PRO A 340 21.49 -29.39 -2.23
N GLY A 341 22.06 -28.40 -1.52
CA GLY A 341 21.49 -27.87 -0.29
C GLY A 341 20.08 -27.29 -0.49
N ARG A 342 19.85 -26.56 -1.58
CA ARG A 342 18.53 -26.00 -1.90
C ARG A 342 17.51 -27.09 -2.22
N ARG A 343 17.91 -28.15 -2.94
CA ARG A 343 17.03 -29.30 -3.17
C ARG A 343 16.64 -29.99 -1.86
N GLN A 344 17.57 -30.13 -0.92
CA GLN A 344 17.31 -30.72 0.39
C GLN A 344 16.38 -29.86 1.25
N GLU A 345 16.54 -28.53 1.21
CA GLU A 345 15.60 -27.59 1.84
C GLU A 345 14.18 -27.76 1.31
N LEU A 346 13.99 -27.76 -0.02
CA LEU A 346 12.67 -27.94 -0.65
C LEU A 346 12.00 -29.25 -0.24
N LEU A 347 12.77 -30.34 -0.15
CA LEU A 347 12.25 -31.62 0.31
C LEU A 347 11.87 -31.59 1.79
N SER A 348 12.68 -30.94 2.62
CA SER A 348 12.39 -30.77 4.05
C SER A 348 11.14 -29.89 4.28
N GLU A 349 10.99 -28.83 3.49
CA GLU A 349 9.79 -27.97 3.48
C GLU A 349 8.56 -28.76 3.04
N LEU A 350 8.67 -29.57 1.99
CA LEU A 350 7.60 -30.43 1.50
C LEU A 350 7.15 -31.43 2.57
N GLU A 351 8.08 -32.17 3.18
CA GLU A 351 7.79 -33.14 4.24
C GLU A 351 7.13 -32.47 5.46
N ARG A 352 7.57 -31.27 5.84
CA ARG A 352 6.94 -30.50 6.92
C ARG A 352 5.51 -30.10 6.57
N ALA A 353 5.29 -29.60 5.35
CA ALA A 353 3.98 -29.18 4.89
C ALA A 353 2.99 -30.35 4.76
N GLU A 354 3.47 -31.53 4.38
CA GLU A 354 2.67 -32.77 4.33
C GLU A 354 2.20 -33.24 5.71
N ARG A 355 3.00 -32.98 6.75
CA ARG A 355 2.71 -33.37 8.13
C ARG A 355 1.85 -32.35 8.87
N ASP A 356 1.54 -31.19 8.30
CA ASP A 356 0.72 -30.18 8.95
C ASP A 356 -0.72 -30.70 9.13
N PRO A 357 -1.21 -30.90 10.37
CA PRO A 357 -2.54 -31.42 10.63
C PRO A 357 -3.67 -30.49 10.16
N ARG A 358 -3.37 -29.22 9.84
CA ARG A 358 -4.34 -28.27 9.25
C ARG A 358 -4.63 -28.53 7.77
N ARG A 359 -3.99 -29.54 7.17
CA ARG A 359 -4.12 -29.91 5.76
C ARG A 359 -5.05 -31.11 5.52
N ARG A 360 -5.54 -31.75 6.59
CA ARG A 360 -6.52 -32.87 6.53
C ARG A 360 -7.94 -32.39 6.77
#